data_AF-A0A537XQ32-F1
#
_entry.id   AF-A0A537XQ32-F1
#
_cell.length_a   1.000
_cell.length_b   1.000
_cell.length_c   1.000
_cell.angle_alpha   90.00
_cell.angle_beta   90.00
_cell.angle_gamma   90.00
#
_symmetry.space_group_name_H-M   'P 1'
#
loop_
_entity.id
_entity.type
_entity.pdbx_description
1 polymer ?
#
loop_
_entity_poly.entity_id
_entity_poly.type
_entity_poly.pdbx_seq_one_letter_code
_entity_poly.pdbx_strand_id
1 'polypeptide(L)'
;SLYQNPDYLKVAPFAKLTLASIDAADPNNPTVKQVPYVGVQYAAIPEFQGIGTTVGQQFSAALSGSSTVDAALAAAQSATEREMKRAGYIK
;
A
#
# COMPACT_ATOMS: atom_id res chain seq x y z
N SER A 1 27.08 7.77 -1.42
CA SER A 1 25.61 7.74 -1.19
C SER A 1 25.24 8.71 -0.06
N LEU A 2 24.00 9.23 -0.01
CA LEU A 2 23.54 10.22 0.99
C LEU A 2 23.85 9.81 2.44
N TYR A 3 23.56 8.55 2.79
CA TYR A 3 23.77 7.99 4.13
C TYR A 3 25.24 7.68 4.48
N GLN A 4 26.17 7.91 3.55
CA GLN A 4 27.62 7.81 3.80
C GLN A 4 28.26 9.19 3.95
N ASN A 5 27.51 10.28 3.75
CA ASN A 5 28.03 11.64 3.81
C ASN A 5 28.12 12.11 5.28
N PRO A 6 29.33 12.41 5.81
CA PRO A 6 29.52 12.85 7.19
C PRO A 6 28.78 14.15 7.53
N ASP A 7 28.73 15.11 6.61
CA ASP A 7 28.07 16.40 6.82
C ASP A 7 26.56 16.23 6.96
N TYR A 8 25.98 15.34 6.16
CA TYR A 8 24.57 14.99 6.26
C TYR A 8 24.27 14.29 7.59
N LEU A 9 25.07 13.29 7.97
CA LEU A 9 24.88 12.55 9.22
C LEU A 9 25.02 13.44 10.46
N LYS A 10 25.84 14.49 10.41
CA LYS A 10 26.02 15.45 11.50
C LYS A 10 24.77 16.28 11.78
N VAL A 11 23.97 16.59 10.75
CA VAL A 11 22.77 17.44 10.88
C VAL A 11 21.45 16.66 10.83
N ALA A 12 21.49 15.40 10.42
CA ALA A 12 20.32 14.53 10.28
C ALA A 12 20.30 13.43 11.35
N PRO A 13 19.91 13.72 12.60
CA PRO A 13 19.88 12.73 13.69
C PRO A 13 18.93 11.55 13.40
N PHE A 14 17.95 11.74 12.52
CA PHE A 14 17.02 10.71 12.07
C PHE A 14 17.61 9.76 11.01
N ALA A 15 18.74 10.10 10.37
CA ALA A 15 19.24 9.39 9.19
C ALA A 15 19.48 7.90 9.41
N LYS A 16 20.00 7.51 10.59
CA LYS A 16 20.21 6.10 10.92
C LYS A 16 18.91 5.32 10.98
N LEU A 17 17.87 5.90 11.61
CA LEU A 17 16.56 5.26 11.70
C LEU A 17 15.94 5.17 10.30
N THR A 18 15.99 6.24 9.52
CA THR A 18 15.45 6.26 8.14
C THR A 18 16.10 5.18 7.28
N LEU A 19 17.43 5.06 7.28
CA LEU A 19 18.11 4.02 6.53
C LEU A 19 17.72 2.62 7.02
N ALA A 20 17.72 2.39 8.33
CA ALA A 20 17.30 1.11 8.90
C ALA A 20 15.86 0.75 8.51
N SER A 21 14.94 1.71 8.45
CA SER A 21 13.57 1.49 7.98
C SER A 21 13.48 1.18 6.49
N ILE A 22 14.34 1.80 5.66
CA ILE A 22 14.43 1.49 4.23
C ILE A 22 14.96 0.07 4.02
N ASP A 23 16.04 -0.28 4.71
CA ASP A 23 16.70 -1.59 4.57
C ASP A 23 15.84 -2.73 5.15
N ALA A 24 14.99 -2.45 6.14
CA ALA A 24 14.09 -3.43 6.75
C ALA A 24 12.79 -3.66 5.97
N ALA A 25 12.44 -2.79 5.01
CA ALA A 25 11.24 -2.99 4.20
C ALA A 25 11.44 -4.18 3.25
N ASP A 26 10.50 -5.13 3.26
CA ASP A 26 10.51 -6.28 2.35
C ASP A 26 9.29 -6.27 1.42
N PRO A 27 9.41 -5.66 0.22
CA PRO A 27 8.35 -5.68 -0.78
C PRO A 27 8.02 -7.08 -1.33
N ASN A 28 8.92 -8.06 -1.20
CA ASN A 28 8.72 -9.41 -1.73
C ASN A 28 7.95 -10.30 -0.74
N ASN A 29 8.03 -10.00 0.56
CA ASN A 29 7.23 -10.64 1.61
C ASN A 29 6.47 -9.57 2.42
N PRO A 30 5.54 -8.83 1.79
CA PRO A 30 4.95 -7.63 2.40
C PRO A 30 3.91 -7.94 3.49
N THR A 31 3.49 -9.20 3.62
CA THR A 31 2.43 -9.62 4.53
C THR A 31 2.80 -10.90 5.29
N VAL A 32 2.23 -11.09 6.49
CA VAL A 32 2.44 -12.29 7.32
C VAL A 32 2.07 -13.58 6.59
N LYS A 33 0.96 -13.55 5.85
CA LYS A 33 0.57 -14.64 4.95
C LYS A 33 1.18 -14.41 3.58
N GLN A 34 1.56 -15.48 2.89
CA GLN A 34 2.06 -15.38 1.53
C GLN A 34 0.99 -14.79 0.60
N VAL A 35 1.42 -13.87 -0.27
CA VAL A 35 0.58 -13.19 -1.27
C VAL A 35 1.24 -13.24 -2.64
N PRO A 36 0.46 -13.15 -3.74
CA PRO A 36 0.99 -13.26 -5.10
C PRO A 36 1.48 -11.92 -5.70
N TYR A 37 1.60 -10.86 -4.91
CA TYR A 37 2.02 -9.52 -5.38
C TYR A 37 3.28 -9.03 -4.66
N VAL A 38 3.99 -8.10 -5.29
CA VAL A 38 5.11 -7.34 -4.70
C VAL A 38 4.61 -5.97 -4.27
N GLY A 39 5.18 -5.43 -3.18
CA GLY A 39 4.94 -4.07 -2.70
C GLY A 39 4.35 -4.02 -1.29
N VAL A 40 4.81 -3.07 -0.48
CA VAL A 40 4.43 -2.96 0.95
C VAL A 40 3.14 -2.15 1.12
N GLN A 41 3.10 -0.96 0.53
CA GLN A 41 1.99 -0.01 0.63
C GLN A 41 1.11 0.03 -0.63
N TYR A 42 1.52 -0.67 -1.68
CA TYR A 42 0.77 -0.85 -2.92
C TYR A 42 0.97 -2.27 -3.44
N ALA A 43 0.04 -2.79 -4.22
CA ALA A 43 0.27 -3.99 -5.01
C ALA A 43 0.85 -3.59 -6.37
N ALA A 44 2.00 -4.15 -6.75
CA ALA A 44 2.70 -3.84 -7.99
C ALA A 44 2.03 -4.49 -9.22
N ILE A 45 0.78 -4.11 -9.49
CA ILE A 45 -0.01 -4.49 -10.68
C ILE A 45 -0.50 -3.23 -11.40
N PRO A 46 -0.65 -3.25 -12.74
CA PRO A 46 -1.12 -2.08 -13.50
C PRO A 46 -2.46 -1.52 -13.00
N GLU A 47 -3.36 -2.39 -12.55
CA GLU A 47 -4.73 -2.05 -12.14
C GLU A 47 -4.77 -1.33 -10.80
N PHE A 48 -3.69 -1.38 -10.00
CA PHE A 48 -3.71 -0.87 -8.62
C PHE A 48 -3.99 0.63 -8.54
N GLN A 49 -3.64 1.42 -9.55
CA GLN A 49 -3.97 2.85 -9.55
C GLN A 49 -5.49 3.09 -9.51
N GLY A 50 -6.25 2.37 -10.33
CA GLY A 50 -7.71 2.48 -10.37
C GLY A 50 -8.37 1.85 -9.14
N ILE A 51 -7.89 0.66 -8.74
CA ILE A 51 -8.38 -0.06 -7.56
C ILE A 51 -8.12 0.79 -6.31
N GLY A 52 -6.88 1.24 -6.09
CA GLY A 52 -6.47 2.04 -4.95
C GLY A 52 -7.23 3.35 -4.83
N THR A 53 -7.49 4.03 -5.96
CA THR A 53 -8.36 5.23 -5.97
C THR A 53 -9.77 4.91 -5.48
N THR A 54 -10.38 3.85 -6.02
CA THR A 54 -11.76 3.46 -5.68
C THR A 54 -11.88 3.03 -4.22
N VAL A 55 -10.97 2.19 -3.73
CA VAL A 55 -10.92 1.74 -2.33
C VAL A 55 -10.64 2.93 -1.40
N GLY A 56 -9.72 3.82 -1.75
CA GLY A 56 -9.40 5.01 -0.99
C GLY A 56 -10.60 5.95 -0.79
N GLN A 57 -11.46 6.08 -1.81
CA GLN A 57 -12.72 6.82 -1.70
C GLN A 57 -13.69 6.16 -0.71
N GLN A 58 -13.84 4.83 -0.73
CA GLN A 58 -14.69 4.11 0.23
C GLN A 58 -14.18 4.30 1.67
N PHE A 59 -12.87 4.22 1.87
CA PHE A 59 -12.28 4.39 3.20
C PHE A 59 -12.40 5.83 3.70
N SER A 60 -12.29 6.82 2.80
CA SER A 60 -12.52 8.22 3.12
C SER A 60 -13.97 8.48 3.55
N ALA A 61 -14.96 7.83 2.91
CA ALA A 61 -16.36 7.92 3.30
C ALA A 61 -16.66 7.25 4.65
N ALA A 62 -16.00 6.13 4.96
CA ALA A 62 -16.09 5.52 6.28
C ALA A 62 -15.48 6.42 7.37
N LEU A 63 -14.31 7.01 7.08
CA LEU A 63 -13.62 7.91 8.00
C LEU A 63 -14.44 9.18 8.31
N SER A 64 -15.14 9.73 7.31
CA SER A 64 -16.02 10.91 7.50
C SER A 64 -17.37 10.58 8.14
N GLY A 65 -17.67 9.30 8.39
CA GLY A 65 -18.97 8.84 8.92
C GLY A 65 -20.09 8.85 7.89
N SER A 66 -19.79 9.02 6.60
CA SER A 66 -20.78 8.97 5.51
C SER A 66 -21.18 7.54 5.11
N SER A 67 -20.40 6.55 5.54
CA SER A 67 -20.68 5.12 5.40
C SER A 67 -20.22 4.37 6.66
N THR A 68 -20.79 3.19 6.92
CA THR A 68 -20.26 2.31 7.96
C THR A 68 -18.99 1.61 7.45
N VAL A 69 -18.15 1.15 8.38
CA VAL A 69 -16.94 0.37 8.05
C VAL A 69 -17.30 -0.85 7.20
N ASP A 70 -18.31 -1.62 7.62
CA ASP A 70 -18.72 -2.83 6.90
C ASP A 70 -19.24 -2.52 5.49
N ALA A 71 -20.01 -1.45 5.32
CA ALA A 71 -20.52 -1.04 4.01
C ALA A 71 -19.38 -0.60 3.09
N ALA A 72 -18.41 0.16 3.61
CA ALA A 72 -17.24 0.58 2.84
C ALA A 72 -16.35 -0.62 2.43
N LEU A 73 -16.13 -1.59 3.33
CA LEU A 73 -15.39 -2.81 3.03
C LEU A 73 -16.10 -3.66 1.98
N ALA A 74 -17.42 -3.83 2.09
CA ALA A 74 -18.21 -4.58 1.11
C ALA A 74 -18.18 -3.91 -0.29
N ALA A 75 -18.28 -2.58 -0.34
CA ALA A 75 -18.18 -1.82 -1.59
C ALA A 75 -16.78 -1.93 -2.20
N ALA A 76 -15.73 -1.81 -1.39
CA ALA A 76 -14.34 -1.99 -1.81
C ALA A 76 -14.08 -3.40 -2.37
N GLN A 77 -14.59 -4.43 -1.69
CA GLN A 77 -14.48 -5.82 -2.13
C GLN A 77 -15.16 -6.04 -3.48
N SER A 78 -16.42 -5.61 -3.63
CA SER A 78 -17.18 -5.75 -4.87
C SER A 78 -16.54 -5.01 -6.04
N ALA A 79 -16.03 -3.79 -5.81
CA ALA A 79 -15.34 -3.02 -6.83
C ALA A 79 -14.02 -3.68 -7.27
N THR A 80 -13.22 -4.14 -6.31
CA THR A 80 -11.93 -4.79 -6.57
C THR A 80 -12.11 -6.11 -7.28
N GLU A 81 -13.04 -6.96 -6.84
CA GLU A 81 -13.32 -8.26 -7.46
C GLU A 81 -13.76 -8.10 -8.92
N ARG A 82 -14.62 -7.11 -9.21
CA ARG A 82 -15.03 -6.79 -10.57
C ARG A 82 -13.84 -6.41 -11.45
N GLU A 83 -12.92 -5.61 -10.93
CA GLU A 83 -11.73 -5.18 -11.69
C GLU A 83 -10.77 -6.34 -11.91
N MET A 84 -10.51 -7.15 -10.88
CA MET A 84 -9.64 -8.33 -10.99
C MET A 84 -10.21 -9.39 -11.95
N LYS A 85 -11.54 -9.53 -12.04
CA LYS A 85 -12.20 -10.35 -13.06
C LYS A 85 -12.01 -9.79 -14.47
N ARG A 86 -12.19 -8.47 -14.66
CA ARG A 86 -11.98 -7.80 -15.95
C ARG A 86 -10.53 -7.93 -16.44
N ALA A 87 -9.58 -7.85 -15.53
CA ALA A 87 -8.16 -8.03 -15.82
C ALA A 87 -7.74 -9.51 -15.94
N GLY A 88 -8.66 -10.47 -15.73
CA GLY A 88 -8.43 -11.89 -15.99
C GLY A 88 -7.70 -12.66 -14.87
N TYR A 89 -7.51 -12.07 -13.69
CA TYR A 89 -6.90 -12.73 -12.54
C TYR A 89 -7.85 -13.72 -11.85
N ILE A 90 -9.15 -13.40 -11.83
CA ILE A 90 -10.20 -14.24 -11.23
C ILE A 90 -11.07 -14.76 -12.37
N LYS A 91 -11.21 -16.09 -12.47
CA LYS A 91 -12.05 -16.77 -13.46
C LYS A 91 -13.40 -17.17 -12.88
#